data_AF-A0A7J9TNN0-F1
#
_entry.id   AF-A0A7J9TNN0-F1
#
_cell.length_a   1.000
_cell.length_b   1.000
_cell.length_c   1.000
_cell.angle_alpha   90.00
_cell.angle_beta   90.00
_cell.angle_gamma   90.00
#
_symmetry.space_group_name_H-M   'P 1'
#
loop_
_entity.id
_entity.type
_entity.pdbx_description
1 polymer ?
#
loop_
_entity_poly.entity_id
_entity_poly.type
_entity_poly.pdbx_seq_one_letter_code
_entity_poly.pdbx_strand_id
1 'polypeptide(L)'
;MDDIKSTSRKLELQVSGTKTNLINDLIRYYSDLIIKESKLPTKELANYYIELSCQDARIYPQADNSEVISTASIALDFERVTKYLFKNVFKLEIKTQRFGKEDPDGIIKDDEGNLFFYECKTVLNPPYKMPIAHRLQIRNYIEKISKTKDKENFKGYIIISHSFSDNIMNKIEAVNSPLDAPICVIEARDLAAFAKKWETNFPIDTFPIKQIVKNGIVTLKDFDQALH
;
A
#
# COMPACT_ATOMS: atom_id res chain seq x y z
N MET A 1 28.91 -21.60 -15.55
CA MET A 1 29.14 -20.47 -16.46
C MET A 1 28.11 -20.48 -17.58
N ASP A 2 27.77 -21.67 -18.08
CA ASP A 2 26.81 -21.87 -19.16
C ASP A 2 25.37 -21.48 -18.80
N ASP A 3 24.94 -21.66 -17.55
CA ASP A 3 23.60 -21.23 -17.11
C ASP A 3 23.40 -19.71 -17.18
N ILE A 4 24.44 -18.93 -16.81
CA ILE A 4 24.42 -17.47 -16.89
C ILE A 4 24.36 -17.03 -18.36
N LYS A 5 25.21 -17.61 -19.21
CA LYS A 5 25.21 -17.32 -20.65
C LYS A 5 23.91 -17.72 -21.34
N SER A 6 23.32 -18.85 -20.95
CA SER A 6 22.03 -19.35 -21.45
C SER A 6 20.89 -18.40 -21.06
N THR A 7 20.87 -17.95 -19.81
CA THR A 7 19.89 -16.97 -19.30
C THR A 7 20.05 -15.63 -20.01
N SER A 8 21.26 -15.10 -20.13
CA SER A 8 21.53 -13.86 -20.87
C SER A 8 21.08 -13.97 -22.34
N ARG A 9 21.27 -15.13 -22.99
CA ARG A 9 20.83 -15.36 -24.38
C ARG A 9 19.31 -15.36 -24.53
N LYS A 10 18.58 -15.93 -23.56
CA LYS A 10 17.10 -15.91 -23.52
C LYS A 10 16.52 -14.52 -23.30
N LEU A 11 17.27 -13.64 -22.65
CA LEU A 11 16.89 -12.26 -22.36
C LEU A 11 17.47 -11.25 -23.36
N GLU A 12 18.06 -11.75 -24.47
CA GLU A 12 18.68 -10.94 -25.52
C GLU A 12 19.80 -10.00 -25.02
N LEU A 13 20.45 -10.36 -23.90
CA LEU A 13 21.58 -9.64 -23.33
C LEU A 13 22.91 -10.11 -23.93
N GLN A 14 23.96 -9.29 -23.80
CA GLN A 14 25.31 -9.71 -24.18
C GLN A 14 25.74 -10.98 -23.44
N VAL A 15 26.28 -11.94 -24.19
CA VAL A 15 26.73 -13.26 -23.68
C VAL A 15 28.26 -13.40 -23.65
N SER A 16 28.97 -12.34 -24.01
CA SER A 16 30.44 -12.24 -24.02
C SER A 16 30.93 -11.37 -22.86
N GLY A 17 32.00 -11.80 -22.18
CA GLY A 17 32.59 -11.05 -21.07
C GLY A 17 32.96 -11.94 -19.88
N THR A 18 33.44 -11.32 -18.80
CA THR A 18 33.73 -12.01 -17.53
C THR A 18 32.43 -12.43 -16.84
N LYS A 19 32.51 -13.41 -15.92
CA LYS A 19 31.35 -13.85 -15.11
C LYS A 19 30.68 -12.67 -14.41
N THR A 20 31.51 -11.77 -13.86
CA THR A 20 31.07 -10.58 -13.13
C THR A 20 30.28 -9.63 -14.04
N ASN A 21 30.75 -9.40 -15.27
CA ASN A 21 30.05 -8.52 -16.21
C ASN A 21 28.67 -9.09 -16.59
N LEU A 22 28.60 -10.39 -16.91
CA LEU A 22 27.34 -11.05 -17.27
C LEU A 22 26.35 -11.05 -16.09
N ILE A 23 26.84 -11.23 -14.86
CA ILE A 23 26.00 -11.10 -13.65
C ILE A 23 25.50 -9.67 -13.48
N ASN A 24 26.36 -8.66 -13.66
CA ASN A 24 25.97 -7.26 -13.55
C ASN A 24 24.97 -6.85 -14.64
N ASP A 25 25.11 -7.35 -15.86
CA ASP A 25 24.17 -7.09 -16.96
C ASP A 25 22.81 -7.75 -16.69
N LEU A 26 22.77 -8.96 -16.13
CA LEU A 26 21.53 -9.59 -15.66
C LEU A 26 20.90 -8.82 -14.51
N ILE A 27 21.69 -8.41 -13.51
CA ILE A 27 21.22 -7.59 -12.40
C ILE A 27 20.65 -6.28 -12.94
N ARG A 28 21.34 -5.60 -13.86
CA ARG A 28 20.86 -4.36 -14.48
C ARG A 28 19.57 -4.60 -15.24
N TYR A 29 19.51 -5.59 -16.11
CA TYR A 29 18.31 -5.94 -16.86
C TYR A 29 17.10 -6.16 -15.94
N TYR A 30 17.24 -6.99 -14.90
CA TYR A 30 16.15 -7.20 -13.95
C TYR A 30 15.88 -5.97 -13.08
N SER A 31 16.89 -5.15 -12.76
CA SER A 31 16.73 -3.88 -12.03
C SER A 31 16.03 -2.79 -12.85
N ASP A 32 16.12 -2.88 -14.18
CA ASP A 32 15.44 -1.98 -15.10
C ASP A 32 13.99 -2.42 -15.35
N LEU A 33 13.69 -3.71 -15.14
CA LEU A 33 12.30 -4.21 -15.07
C LEU A 33 11.60 -3.89 -13.74
N ILE A 34 12.33 -3.44 -12.71
CA ILE A 34 11.73 -3.02 -11.44
C ILE A 34 10.98 -1.71 -11.68
N ILE A 35 9.67 -1.75 -11.46
CA ILE A 35 8.83 -0.56 -11.38
C ILE A 35 9.35 0.29 -10.23
N LYS A 36 9.84 1.49 -10.54
CA LYS A 36 10.38 2.43 -9.57
C LYS A 36 9.30 3.44 -9.17
N GLU A 37 9.32 3.82 -7.90
CA GLU A 37 8.62 4.99 -7.39
C GLU A 37 9.08 6.26 -8.14
N SER A 38 8.27 7.32 -8.12
CA SER A 38 8.75 8.59 -8.65
C SER A 38 9.85 9.19 -7.77
N LYS A 39 10.65 10.05 -8.39
CA LYS A 39 11.70 10.82 -7.71
C LYS A 39 11.16 12.00 -6.89
N LEU A 40 9.85 12.26 -6.91
CA LEU A 40 9.25 13.37 -6.17
C LEU A 40 9.34 13.12 -4.65
N PRO A 41 9.61 14.17 -3.83
CA PRO A 41 9.59 14.03 -2.38
C PRO A 41 8.22 13.57 -1.87
N THR A 42 8.20 12.60 -0.96
CA THR A 42 6.93 12.05 -0.41
C THR A 42 6.04 13.12 0.23
N LYS A 43 6.63 14.12 0.88
CA LYS A 43 5.86 15.23 1.49
C LYS A 43 5.17 16.11 0.44
N GLU A 44 5.76 16.27 -0.74
CA GLU A 44 5.11 17.01 -1.83
C GLU A 44 3.98 16.18 -2.44
N LEU A 45 4.21 14.87 -2.64
CA LEU A 45 3.21 13.93 -3.11
C LEU A 45 2.00 13.82 -2.16
N ALA A 46 2.18 14.06 -0.86
CA ALA A 46 1.09 14.07 0.11
C ALA A 46 0.02 15.13 -0.23
N ASN A 47 0.38 16.22 -0.92
CA ASN A 47 -0.58 17.23 -1.38
C ASN A 47 -1.49 16.71 -2.52
N TYR A 48 -1.09 15.64 -3.19
CA TYR A 48 -1.80 15.03 -4.32
C TYR A 48 -2.35 13.64 -3.96
N TYR A 49 -2.58 13.37 -2.67
CA TYR A 49 -2.94 12.03 -2.20
C TYR A 49 -4.24 11.49 -2.83
N ILE A 50 -5.21 12.37 -3.07
CA ILE A 50 -6.49 12.00 -3.68
C ILE A 50 -6.29 11.68 -5.16
N GLU A 51 -5.48 12.47 -5.87
CA GLU A 51 -5.13 12.29 -7.28
C GLU A 51 -4.32 11.01 -7.51
N LEU A 52 -3.39 10.70 -6.60
CA LEU A 52 -2.65 9.43 -6.58
C LEU A 52 -3.61 8.23 -6.49
N SER A 53 -4.65 8.32 -5.66
CA SER A 53 -5.63 7.24 -5.47
C SER A 53 -6.43 6.94 -6.75
N CYS A 54 -6.54 7.90 -7.69
CA CYS A 54 -7.19 7.70 -8.99
C CYS A 54 -6.22 7.62 -10.19
N GLN A 55 -4.93 7.40 -9.93
CA GLN A 55 -3.89 7.27 -10.96
C GLN A 55 -3.75 8.50 -11.89
N ASP A 56 -3.98 9.71 -11.37
CA ASP A 56 -3.88 10.92 -12.18
C ASP A 56 -2.40 11.29 -12.45
N ALA A 57 -1.93 10.96 -13.66
CA ALA A 57 -0.55 11.22 -14.08
C ALA A 57 -0.23 12.72 -14.27
N ARG A 58 -1.23 13.61 -14.27
CA ARG A 58 -1.02 15.06 -14.50
C ARG A 58 -0.35 15.75 -13.31
N ILE A 59 -0.29 15.12 -12.15
CA ILE A 59 0.40 15.65 -10.96
C ILE A 59 1.92 15.64 -11.09
N TYR A 60 2.45 14.88 -12.06
CA TYR A 60 3.89 14.76 -12.28
C TYR A 60 4.35 15.81 -13.30
N PRO A 61 5.44 16.55 -13.03
CA PRO A 61 6.00 17.49 -13.98
C PRO A 61 6.33 16.79 -15.30
N GLN A 62 5.75 17.26 -16.40
CA GLN A 62 6.10 16.81 -17.73
C GLN A 62 7.43 17.48 -18.10
N ALA A 63 8.55 16.80 -17.92
CA ALA A 63 9.83 17.29 -18.45
C ALA A 63 9.83 17.07 -19.98
N ASP A 64 10.44 17.98 -20.75
CA ASP A 64 10.52 17.97 -22.23
C ASP A 64 11.15 16.69 -22.87
N ASN A 65 11.51 15.67 -22.06
CA ASN A 65 11.99 14.35 -22.49
C ASN A 65 11.42 13.21 -21.60
N SER A 66 10.25 13.39 -20.98
CA SER A 66 9.79 12.54 -19.88
C SER A 66 9.35 11.14 -20.31
N GLU A 67 9.99 10.13 -19.72
CA GLU A 67 9.34 8.82 -19.51
C GLU A 67 7.96 9.06 -18.90
N VAL A 68 6.91 8.64 -19.62
CA VAL A 68 5.54 8.67 -19.11
C VAL A 68 5.51 7.82 -17.84
N ILE A 69 5.11 8.43 -16.71
CA ILE A 69 5.01 7.68 -15.46
C ILE A 69 3.97 6.57 -15.59
N SER A 70 4.36 5.35 -15.22
CA SER A 70 3.48 4.19 -15.31
C SER A 70 2.41 4.22 -14.22
N THR A 71 1.24 3.64 -14.48
CA THR A 71 0.18 3.48 -13.47
C THR A 71 0.65 2.71 -12.24
N ALA A 72 1.57 1.77 -12.41
CA ALA A 72 2.19 1.03 -11.32
C ALA A 72 3.11 1.91 -10.47
N SER A 73 3.88 2.82 -11.09
CA SER A 73 4.66 3.82 -10.34
C SER A 73 3.77 4.75 -9.53
N ILE A 74 2.60 5.14 -10.07
CA ILE A 74 1.62 5.95 -9.32
C ILE A 74 1.04 5.16 -8.15
N ALA A 75 0.77 3.86 -8.33
CA ALA A 75 0.32 2.98 -7.24
C ALA A 75 1.35 2.88 -6.11
N LEU A 76 2.64 2.71 -6.46
CA LEU A 76 3.73 2.72 -5.48
C LEU A 76 3.84 4.07 -4.76
N ASP A 77 3.62 5.19 -5.46
CA ASP A 77 3.61 6.51 -4.83
C ASP A 77 2.41 6.68 -3.88
N PHE A 78 1.24 6.13 -4.22
CA PHE A 78 0.08 6.11 -3.32
C PHE A 78 0.37 5.30 -2.05
N GLU A 79 0.98 4.13 -2.17
CA GLU A 79 1.45 3.31 -1.02
C GLU A 79 2.49 4.07 -0.18
N ARG A 80 3.45 4.71 -0.83
CA ARG A 80 4.51 5.49 -0.20
C ARG A 80 3.96 6.66 0.61
N VAL A 81 3.03 7.42 0.05
CA VAL A 81 2.38 8.51 0.78
C VAL A 81 1.53 7.97 1.92
N THR A 82 0.77 6.88 1.71
CA THR A 82 -0.01 6.25 2.78
C THR A 82 0.87 5.83 3.96
N LYS A 83 2.03 5.22 3.68
CA LYS A 83 3.04 4.90 4.68
C LYS A 83 3.53 6.14 5.42
N TYR A 84 3.78 7.24 4.71
CA TYR A 84 4.16 8.51 5.32
C TYR A 84 3.07 9.05 6.25
N LEU A 85 1.79 8.97 5.86
CA LEU A 85 0.69 9.37 6.75
C LEU A 85 0.69 8.53 8.03
N PHE A 86 0.71 7.20 7.93
CA PHE A 86 0.72 6.34 9.12
C PHE A 86 1.97 6.54 10.00
N LYS A 87 3.16 6.60 9.40
CA LYS A 87 4.40 6.66 10.16
C LYS A 87 4.70 8.06 10.69
N ASN A 88 4.58 9.09 9.86
CA ASN A 88 5.10 10.42 10.15
C ASN A 88 4.02 11.35 10.70
N VAL A 89 2.78 11.22 10.24
CA VAL A 89 1.65 12.04 10.71
C VAL A 89 1.01 11.39 11.94
N PHE A 90 0.64 10.11 11.85
CA PHE A 90 -0.03 9.38 12.92
C PHE A 90 0.92 8.73 13.95
N LYS A 91 2.24 8.85 13.76
CA LYS A 91 3.31 8.33 14.63
C LYS A 91 3.24 6.81 14.92
N LEU A 92 2.72 6.03 13.99
CA LEU A 92 2.60 4.58 14.14
C LEU A 92 3.87 3.85 13.68
N GLU A 93 4.15 2.66 14.26
CA GLU A 93 5.20 1.78 13.76
C GLU A 93 4.71 1.10 12.47
N ILE A 94 5.49 1.18 11.39
CA ILE A 94 5.13 0.57 10.09
C ILE A 94 6.21 -0.41 9.64
N LYS A 95 5.78 -1.62 9.32
CA LYS A 95 6.58 -2.63 8.58
C LYS A 95 6.00 -2.75 7.17
N THR A 96 6.83 -2.59 6.17
CA THR A 96 6.44 -2.77 4.76
C THR A 96 6.85 -4.15 4.24
N GLN A 97 6.26 -4.52 3.11
CA GLN A 97 6.60 -5.72 2.37
C GLN A 97 8.12 -5.87 2.21
N ARG A 98 8.60 -7.10 2.40
CA ARG A 98 9.98 -7.48 2.06
C ARG A 98 10.02 -7.94 0.61
N PHE A 99 11.05 -7.54 -0.12
CA PHE A 99 11.24 -7.97 -1.50
C PHE A 99 11.17 -9.50 -1.63
N GLY A 100 10.34 -9.98 -2.56
CA GLY A 100 10.14 -11.42 -2.81
C GLY A 100 9.20 -12.15 -1.84
N LYS A 101 8.48 -11.44 -0.95
CA LYS A 101 7.41 -12.01 -0.12
C LYS A 101 6.05 -11.43 -0.47
N GLU A 102 5.04 -12.28 -0.55
CA GLU A 102 3.64 -11.83 -0.58
C GLU A 102 3.18 -11.45 0.83
N ASP A 103 3.31 -10.16 1.14
CA ASP A 103 2.83 -9.49 2.35
C ASP A 103 1.86 -8.37 1.94
N PRO A 104 0.99 -7.87 2.84
CA PRO A 104 0.20 -6.68 2.56
C PRO A 104 1.09 -5.45 2.30
N ASP A 105 0.53 -4.41 1.67
CA ASP A 105 1.25 -3.18 1.35
C ASP A 105 1.91 -2.56 2.60
N GLY A 106 1.26 -2.70 3.77
CA GLY A 106 1.96 -2.56 5.03
C GLY A 106 1.25 -3.12 6.25
N ILE A 107 2.01 -3.17 7.35
CA ILE A 107 1.59 -3.64 8.67
C ILE A 107 1.86 -2.50 9.65
N ILE A 108 0.80 -2.06 10.30
CA ILE A 108 0.79 -1.07 11.37
C ILE A 108 0.91 -1.82 12.69
N LYS A 109 1.78 -1.33 13.57
CA LYS A 109 1.82 -1.71 14.97
C LYS A 109 1.61 -0.46 15.83
N ASP A 110 0.58 -0.51 16.68
CA ASP A 110 0.37 0.55 17.67
C ASP A 110 1.27 0.35 18.90
N ASP A 111 1.17 1.29 19.84
CA ASP A 111 1.92 1.31 21.10
C ASP A 111 1.58 0.15 22.04
N GLU A 112 0.35 -0.37 21.96
CA GLU A 112 -0.12 -1.55 22.69
C GLU A 112 0.31 -2.88 22.04
N GLY A 113 0.94 -2.83 20.86
CA GLY A 113 1.38 -4.01 20.12
C GLY A 113 0.29 -4.68 19.28
N ASN A 114 -0.86 -4.04 19.11
CA ASN A 114 -1.89 -4.46 18.16
C ASN A 114 -1.37 -4.30 16.73
N LEU A 115 -1.80 -5.20 15.86
CA LEU A 115 -1.40 -5.29 14.46
C LEU A 115 -2.60 -5.01 13.56
N PHE A 116 -2.39 -4.12 12.59
CA PHE A 116 -3.36 -3.81 11.53
C PHE A 116 -2.68 -3.97 10.18
N PHE A 117 -3.30 -4.70 9.26
CA PHE A 117 -2.80 -4.80 7.89
C PHE A 117 -3.48 -3.75 7.05
N TYR A 118 -2.79 -3.17 6.07
CA TYR A 118 -3.43 -2.28 5.12
C TYR A 118 -3.06 -2.58 3.66
N GLU A 119 -3.99 -2.25 2.77
CA GLU A 119 -3.84 -2.27 1.32
C GLU A 119 -4.23 -0.93 0.73
N CYS A 120 -3.40 -0.44 -0.18
CA CYS A 120 -3.68 0.69 -1.04
C CYS A 120 -4.19 0.15 -2.38
N LYS A 121 -5.32 0.68 -2.85
CA LYS A 121 -5.92 0.28 -4.12
C LYS A 121 -6.22 1.52 -4.94
N THR A 122 -5.39 1.77 -5.95
CA THR A 122 -5.63 2.82 -6.94
C THR A 122 -6.61 2.35 -8.01
N VAL A 123 -7.39 3.27 -8.58
CA VAL A 123 -8.37 2.98 -9.64
C VAL A 123 -8.41 4.09 -10.69
N LEU A 124 -8.27 3.74 -11.98
CA LEU A 124 -8.43 4.73 -13.06
C LEU A 124 -9.84 5.32 -13.13
N ASN A 125 -10.84 4.46 -12.91
CA ASN A 125 -12.25 4.82 -12.96
C ASN A 125 -12.90 4.42 -11.63
N PRO A 126 -12.94 5.31 -10.63
CA PRO A 126 -13.65 5.05 -9.39
C PRO A 126 -15.14 4.74 -9.66
N PRO A 127 -15.79 3.90 -8.82
CA PRO A 127 -15.28 3.38 -7.56
C PRO A 127 -14.53 2.04 -7.65
N TYR A 128 -13.72 1.74 -6.63
CA TYR A 128 -13.11 0.44 -6.45
C TYR A 128 -14.14 -0.63 -6.09
N LYS A 129 -14.15 -1.73 -6.86
CA LYS A 129 -15.18 -2.79 -6.81
C LYS A 129 -14.79 -4.02 -5.98
N MET A 130 -13.59 -4.03 -5.39
CA MET A 130 -13.04 -5.16 -4.64
C MET A 130 -13.20 -6.52 -5.37
N PRO A 131 -12.42 -6.79 -6.43
CA PRO A 131 -12.54 -8.01 -7.23
C PRO A 131 -12.27 -9.29 -6.40
N ILE A 132 -12.70 -10.46 -6.91
CA ILE A 132 -12.54 -11.76 -6.22
C ILE A 132 -11.08 -12.00 -5.82
N ALA A 133 -10.14 -11.72 -6.73
CA ALA A 133 -8.71 -11.92 -6.47
C ALA A 133 -8.22 -11.17 -5.22
N HIS A 134 -8.66 -9.92 -5.01
CA HIS A 134 -8.26 -9.15 -3.84
C HIS A 134 -8.91 -9.68 -2.56
N ARG A 135 -10.16 -10.16 -2.62
CA ARG A 135 -10.81 -10.82 -1.47
C ARG A 135 -10.06 -12.09 -1.06
N LEU A 136 -9.65 -12.90 -2.03
CA LEU A 136 -8.85 -14.10 -1.78
C LEU A 136 -7.48 -13.74 -1.19
N GLN A 137 -6.84 -12.69 -1.70
CA GLN A 137 -5.57 -12.18 -1.18
C GLN A 137 -5.69 -11.76 0.29
N ILE A 138 -6.68 -10.93 0.63
CA ILE A 138 -6.95 -10.50 2.01
C ILE A 138 -7.16 -11.72 2.91
N ARG A 139 -8.03 -12.66 2.50
CA ARG A 139 -8.29 -13.90 3.24
C ARG A 139 -7.00 -14.69 3.47
N ASN A 140 -6.16 -14.84 2.45
CA ASN A 140 -4.90 -15.57 2.54
C ASN A 140 -3.92 -14.91 3.52
N TYR A 141 -3.85 -13.58 3.57
CA TYR A 141 -3.02 -12.88 4.56
C TYR A 141 -3.54 -13.09 5.99
N ILE A 142 -4.86 -13.04 6.19
CA ILE A 142 -5.46 -13.31 7.50
C ILE A 142 -5.28 -14.77 7.91
N GLU A 143 -5.32 -15.71 6.96
CA GLU A 143 -5.04 -17.12 7.21
C GLU A 143 -3.56 -17.38 7.53
N LYS A 144 -2.64 -16.62 6.93
CA LYS A 144 -1.21 -16.69 7.27
C LYS A 144 -1.00 -16.23 8.72
N ILE A 145 -1.58 -15.09 9.14
CA ILE A 145 -1.40 -14.57 10.51
C ILE A 145 -2.06 -15.47 11.56
N SER A 146 -3.21 -16.09 11.26
CA SER A 146 -3.92 -16.99 12.18
C SER A 146 -3.11 -18.22 12.60
N LYS A 147 -2.11 -18.60 11.79
CA LYS A 147 -1.18 -19.71 12.05
C LYS A 147 0.08 -19.30 12.81
N THR A 148 0.17 -18.04 13.26
CA THR A 148 1.33 -17.50 13.98
C THR A 148 0.96 -17.11 15.42
N LYS A 149 1.99 -16.81 16.24
CA LYS A 149 1.80 -16.26 17.59
C LYS A 149 1.18 -14.86 17.59
N ASP A 150 1.24 -14.15 16.46
CA ASP A 150 0.78 -12.77 16.34
C ASP A 150 -0.74 -12.67 16.12
N LYS A 151 -1.45 -13.81 15.99
CA LYS A 151 -2.91 -13.87 15.78
C LYS A 151 -3.72 -13.09 16.83
N GLU A 152 -3.31 -13.14 18.10
CA GLU A 152 -4.03 -12.48 19.19
C GLU A 152 -3.87 -10.95 19.15
N ASN A 153 -2.80 -10.49 18.52
CA ASN A 153 -2.51 -9.08 18.32
C ASN A 153 -3.14 -8.55 17.03
N PHE A 154 -3.62 -9.40 16.12
CA PHE A 154 -4.26 -8.94 14.88
C PHE A 154 -5.63 -8.33 15.18
N LYS A 155 -5.77 -7.02 14.97
CA LYS A 155 -7.00 -6.25 15.30
C LYS A 155 -7.75 -5.73 14.09
N GLY A 156 -7.24 -5.89 12.89
CA GLY A 156 -8.04 -5.64 11.69
C GLY A 156 -7.25 -5.48 10.40
N TYR A 157 -8.02 -5.33 9.32
CA TYR A 157 -7.55 -5.14 7.96
C TYR A 157 -8.15 -3.87 7.38
N ILE A 158 -7.33 -3.01 6.79
CA ILE A 158 -7.72 -1.69 6.29
C ILE A 158 -7.51 -1.67 4.77
N ILE A 159 -8.50 -1.22 4.02
CA ILE A 159 -8.36 -1.04 2.57
C ILE A 159 -8.59 0.44 2.25
N ILE A 160 -7.65 1.04 1.55
CA ILE A 160 -7.67 2.47 1.24
C ILE A 160 -7.75 2.63 -0.27
N SER A 161 -8.75 3.39 -0.74
CA SER A 161 -8.95 3.65 -2.17
C SER A 161 -9.59 5.02 -2.38
N HIS A 162 -9.71 5.46 -3.64
CA HIS A 162 -10.35 6.72 -3.98
C HIS A 162 -11.81 6.78 -3.49
N SER A 163 -12.59 5.75 -3.83
CA SER A 163 -13.97 5.53 -3.38
C SER A 163 -14.36 4.07 -3.57
N PHE A 164 -15.47 3.65 -2.96
CA PHE A 164 -15.94 2.25 -2.96
C PHE A 164 -17.32 2.09 -3.59
N SER A 165 -17.59 0.93 -4.19
CA SER A 165 -18.90 0.65 -4.77
C SER A 165 -19.97 0.46 -3.70
N ASP A 166 -21.23 0.75 -4.01
CA ASP A 166 -22.34 0.67 -3.03
C ASP A 166 -22.49 -0.71 -2.36
N ASN A 167 -22.08 -1.78 -3.06
CA ASN A 167 -22.12 -3.15 -2.54
C ASN A 167 -20.84 -3.59 -1.80
N ILE A 168 -19.97 -2.66 -1.40
CA ILE A 168 -18.68 -2.97 -0.77
C ILE A 168 -18.85 -3.78 0.51
N MET A 169 -19.91 -3.53 1.29
CA MET A 169 -20.22 -4.29 2.51
C MET A 169 -20.39 -5.79 2.22
N ASN A 170 -21.18 -6.13 1.21
CA ASN A 170 -21.35 -7.53 0.77
C ASN A 170 -20.01 -8.13 0.29
N LYS A 171 -19.10 -7.32 -0.26
CA LYS A 171 -17.77 -7.79 -0.68
C LYS A 171 -16.86 -8.05 0.51
N ILE A 172 -16.92 -7.22 1.55
CA ILE A 172 -16.18 -7.41 2.80
C ILE A 172 -16.64 -8.69 3.48
N GLU A 173 -17.95 -8.90 3.63
CA GLU A 173 -18.51 -10.12 4.21
C GLU A 173 -18.09 -11.38 3.42
N ALA A 174 -18.04 -11.27 2.09
CA ALA A 174 -17.62 -12.36 1.21
C ALA A 174 -16.10 -12.70 1.28
N VAL A 175 -15.30 -11.97 2.05
CA VAL A 175 -13.90 -12.38 2.34
C VAL A 175 -13.88 -13.65 3.17
N ASN A 176 -14.86 -13.85 4.07
CA ASN A 176 -14.96 -15.01 4.96
C ASN A 176 -13.62 -15.29 5.69
N SER A 177 -13.21 -14.32 6.51
CA SER A 177 -11.95 -14.34 7.26
C SER A 177 -11.94 -15.47 8.31
N PRO A 178 -10.82 -16.20 8.47
CA PRO A 178 -10.69 -17.22 9.51
C PRO A 178 -10.50 -16.65 10.93
N LEU A 179 -10.23 -15.35 11.04
CA LEU A 179 -10.19 -14.63 12.31
C LEU A 179 -11.36 -13.65 12.39
N ASP A 180 -11.96 -13.53 13.57
CA ASP A 180 -12.98 -12.52 13.87
C ASP A 180 -12.31 -11.15 14.10
N ALA A 181 -11.70 -10.63 13.04
CA ALA A 181 -11.07 -9.34 13.01
C ALA A 181 -11.76 -8.47 11.96
N PRO A 182 -12.05 -7.19 12.28
CA PRO A 182 -12.75 -6.30 11.37
C PRO A 182 -11.96 -6.03 10.09
N ILE A 183 -12.67 -5.94 8.97
CA ILE A 183 -12.16 -5.45 7.69
C ILE A 183 -12.85 -4.13 7.40
N CYS A 184 -12.08 -3.04 7.35
CA CYS A 184 -12.58 -1.71 7.09
C CYS A 184 -12.10 -1.17 5.74
N VAL A 185 -12.89 -0.24 5.20
CA VAL A 185 -12.56 0.53 4.00
C VAL A 185 -12.53 2.01 4.34
N ILE A 186 -11.50 2.72 3.88
CA ILE A 186 -11.31 4.17 4.11
C ILE A 186 -11.12 4.84 2.76
N GLU A 187 -11.88 5.89 2.50
CA GLU A 187 -11.66 6.70 1.29
C GLU A 187 -10.42 7.60 1.47
N ALA A 188 -9.62 7.73 0.43
CA ALA A 188 -8.39 8.51 0.44
C ALA A 188 -8.65 9.97 0.87
N ARG A 189 -9.81 10.53 0.51
CA ARG A 189 -10.24 11.87 0.92
C ARG A 189 -10.39 12.00 2.44
N ASP A 190 -10.98 11.01 3.09
CA ASP A 190 -11.26 11.04 4.53
C ASP A 190 -9.97 10.88 5.31
N LEU A 191 -9.09 9.98 4.86
CA LEU A 191 -7.76 9.80 5.46
C LEU A 191 -6.90 11.06 5.33
N ALA A 192 -6.89 11.72 4.15
CA ALA A 192 -6.15 12.96 3.95
C ALA A 192 -6.70 14.11 4.79
N ALA A 193 -8.03 14.27 4.84
CA ALA A 193 -8.66 15.30 5.65
C ALA A 193 -8.34 15.11 7.13
N PHE A 194 -8.42 13.86 7.62
CA PHE A 194 -8.05 13.54 8.99
C PHE A 194 -6.56 13.74 9.26
N ALA A 195 -5.67 13.31 8.36
CA ALA A 195 -4.22 13.49 8.50
C ALA A 195 -3.86 14.97 8.70
N LYS A 196 -4.44 15.87 7.89
CA LYS A 196 -4.22 17.32 8.02
C LYS A 196 -4.70 17.86 9.38
N LYS A 197 -5.87 17.39 9.84
CA LYS A 197 -6.41 17.78 11.15
C LYS A 197 -5.52 17.27 12.30
N TRP A 198 -5.09 16.00 12.23
CA TRP A 198 -4.24 15.38 13.23
C TRP A 198 -2.86 16.05 13.31
N GLU A 199 -2.20 16.29 12.19
CA GLU A 199 -0.89 16.97 12.16
C GLU A 199 -0.96 18.38 12.79
N THR A 200 -2.10 19.07 12.62
CA THR A 200 -2.31 20.41 13.19
C THR A 200 -2.58 20.37 14.69
N ASN A 201 -3.43 19.44 15.15
CA ASN A 201 -3.94 19.45 16.52
C ASN A 201 -3.12 18.58 17.48
N PHE A 202 -2.49 17.52 16.97
CA PHE A 202 -1.81 16.47 17.74
C PHE A 202 -0.44 16.09 17.12
N PRO A 203 0.46 17.07 16.87
CA PRO A 203 1.68 16.85 16.07
C PRO A 203 2.69 15.85 16.66
N ILE A 204 2.60 15.60 17.96
CA ILE A 204 3.52 14.73 18.71
C ILE A 204 2.87 13.44 19.21
N ASP A 205 1.54 13.33 19.11
CA ASP A 205 0.81 12.20 19.68
C ASP A 205 0.72 11.04 18.70
N THR A 206 0.64 9.82 19.24
CA THR A 206 0.38 8.60 18.49
C THR A 206 -1.13 8.43 18.31
N PHE A 207 -1.56 8.25 17.07
CA PHE A 207 -2.97 8.06 16.76
C PHE A 207 -3.47 6.70 17.29
N PRO A 208 -4.57 6.65 18.08
CA PRO A 208 -5.10 5.40 18.63
C PRO A 208 -5.91 4.62 17.58
N ILE A 209 -5.24 4.11 16.55
CA ILE A 209 -5.86 3.48 15.36
C ILE A 209 -6.87 2.37 15.70
N LYS A 210 -6.70 1.64 16.79
CA LYS A 210 -7.66 0.61 17.22
C LYS A 210 -9.08 1.12 17.42
N GLN A 211 -9.25 2.42 17.70
CA GLN A 211 -10.56 3.02 18.00
C GLN A 211 -11.43 3.25 16.76
N ILE A 212 -10.82 3.38 15.58
CA ILE A 212 -11.57 3.61 14.33
C ILE A 212 -11.80 2.33 13.52
N VAL A 213 -11.06 1.26 13.82
CA VAL A 213 -11.13 0.03 13.04
C VAL A 213 -12.39 -0.75 13.40
N LYS A 214 -13.30 -0.85 12.44
CA LYS A 214 -14.60 -1.53 12.53
C LYS A 214 -14.92 -2.21 11.20
N ASN A 215 -15.84 -3.19 11.19
CA ASN A 215 -16.30 -3.74 9.92
C ASN A 215 -17.01 -2.67 9.08
N GLY A 216 -16.60 -2.52 7.82
CA GLY A 216 -17.24 -1.63 6.86
C GLY A 216 -16.56 -0.29 6.65
N ILE A 217 -17.35 0.73 6.31
CA ILE A 217 -16.83 2.04 5.92
C ILE A 217 -16.44 2.84 7.15
N VAL A 218 -15.20 3.32 7.15
CA VAL A 218 -14.68 4.29 8.12
C VAL A 218 -14.57 5.64 7.43
N THR A 219 -15.24 6.62 8.01
CA THR A 219 -15.37 7.99 7.48
C THR A 219 -14.65 8.99 8.37
N LEU A 220 -14.53 10.24 7.91
CA LEU A 220 -13.98 11.33 8.74
C LEU A 220 -14.71 11.48 10.09
N LYS A 221 -16.01 11.18 10.15
CA LYS A 221 -16.79 11.25 11.40
C LYS A 221 -16.31 10.21 12.43
N ASP A 222 -15.94 9.02 11.97
CA ASP A 222 -15.46 7.96 12.86
C ASP A 222 -14.10 8.33 13.47
N PHE A 223 -13.22 8.95 12.66
CA PHE A 223 -11.97 9.51 13.14
C PHE A 223 -12.19 10.60 14.20
N ASP A 224 -13.14 11.50 13.96
CA ASP A 224 -13.44 12.59 14.90
C ASP A 224 -14.03 12.08 16.22
N GLN A 225 -14.81 11.00 16.18
CA GLN A 225 -15.36 10.37 17.38
C GLN A 225 -14.27 9.70 18.24
N ALA A 226 -13.21 9.17 17.63
CA ALA A 226 -12.07 8.59 18.35
C ALA A 226 -11.17 9.64 19.05
N LEU A 227 -11.46 10.94 18.89
CA LEU A 227 -10.75 12.01 19.59
C LEU A 227 -11.38 12.39 20.95
N HIS A 228 -12.54 11.82 21.29
CA HIS A 228 -13.36 12.17 22.44
C HIS A 228 -13.57 10.97 23.37
#